data_AF-A0A9D3BSQ5-F1
#
_entry.id   AF-A0A9D3BSQ5-F1
#
_cell.length_a   1.000
_cell.length_b   1.000
_cell.length_c   1.000
_cell.angle_alpha   90.00
_cell.angle_beta   90.00
_cell.angle_gamma   90.00
#
_symmetry.space_group_name_H-M   'P 1'
#
loop_
_entity.id
_entity.type
_entity.pdbx_description
1 polymer ?
#
loop_
_entity_poly.entity_id
_entity_poly.type
_entity_poly.pdbx_seq_one_letter_code
_entity_poly.pdbx_strand_id
1 'polypeptide(L)'
;MGLLESITIAKAFASQNHYRIDTNQELLAIGVTNVMGSFVSAYPVTGSFGRTAVNSQTGVCTPAGGIVTSVIVLLSLAFLMPAFYYIPKASLAAVIICAVAPMVDHRVVAKMWRTHKLDLLPFGVTFLLCFWEMQYGIMGGVTVSGALLLYGMARPKVKVSDDGVLVMELSSGLSFPAAEYLSHIIHTQALQEFPPRSVVLDCHHVSIIDYTVINELRDLQSQFRLQKVQLTFSGLQPSILKALLAADLNGFRFTDSVEEALQTESVNLLSD
;
A
#
# COMPACT_ATOMS: atom_id res chain seq x y z
N MET A 1 -17.65 7.66 -2.17
CA MET A 1 -16.88 8.72 -2.87
C MET A 1 -16.69 9.96 -2.02
N GLY A 2 -17.75 10.63 -1.55
CA GLY A 2 -17.64 11.89 -0.82
C GLY A 2 -16.71 11.91 0.41
N LEU A 3 -16.61 10.80 1.14
CA LEU A 3 -15.66 10.65 2.25
C LEU A 3 -14.20 10.66 1.77
N LEU A 4 -13.88 9.78 0.82
CA LEU A 4 -12.52 9.64 0.27
C LEU A 4 -12.06 10.97 -0.33
N GLU A 5 -12.95 11.65 -1.04
CA GLU A 5 -12.72 12.99 -1.56
C GLU A 5 -12.38 13.98 -0.44
N SER A 6 -13.22 14.08 0.59
CA SER A 6 -13.00 15.00 1.71
C SER A 6 -11.69 14.74 2.46
N ILE A 7 -11.38 13.47 2.76
CA ILE A 7 -10.13 13.09 3.43
C ILE A 7 -8.92 13.41 2.54
N THR A 8 -9.03 13.18 1.23
CA THR A 8 -7.95 13.47 0.28
C THR A 8 -7.70 14.98 0.18
N ILE A 9 -8.76 15.78 0.09
CA ILE A 9 -8.69 17.26 0.14
C ILE A 9 -8.00 17.69 1.43
N ALA A 10 -8.51 17.22 2.57
CA ALA A 10 -8.01 17.62 3.87
C ALA A 10 -6.52 17.28 4.00
N LYS A 11 -6.10 16.05 3.66
CA LYS A 11 -4.67 15.65 3.67
C LYS A 11 -3.81 16.51 2.74
N ALA A 12 -4.30 16.88 1.56
CA ALA A 12 -3.56 17.74 0.64
C ALA A 12 -3.29 19.13 1.26
N PHE A 13 -4.30 19.76 1.86
CA PHE A 13 -4.13 21.07 2.51
C PHE A 13 -3.38 21.00 3.84
N ALA A 14 -3.49 19.89 4.59
CA ALA A 14 -2.70 19.66 5.81
C ALA A 14 -1.21 19.53 5.53
N SER A 15 -0.85 18.85 4.44
CA SER A 15 0.53 18.76 3.97
C SER A 15 1.09 20.14 3.60
N GLN A 16 0.30 20.97 2.91
CA GLN A 16 0.72 22.33 2.52
C GLN A 16 0.86 23.29 3.70
N ASN A 17 0.00 23.18 4.72
CA ASN A 17 -0.05 24.09 5.86
C ASN A 17 0.58 23.49 7.14
N HIS A 18 1.29 22.36 7.02
CA HIS A 18 2.03 21.70 8.10
C HIS A 18 1.23 21.37 9.37
N TYR A 19 -0.02 20.93 9.21
CA TYR A 19 -0.83 20.42 10.33
C TYR A 19 -1.17 18.94 10.14
N ARG A 20 -1.66 18.28 11.19
CA ARG A 20 -2.12 16.88 11.16
C ARG A 20 -3.62 16.84 11.22
N ILE A 21 -4.22 15.87 10.52
CA ILE A 21 -5.65 15.62 10.52
C ILE A 21 -5.91 14.26 11.16
N ASP A 22 -6.90 14.21 12.04
CA ASP A 22 -7.49 12.96 12.49
C ASP A 22 -8.58 12.52 11.50
N THR A 23 -8.33 11.40 10.82
CA THR A 23 -9.26 10.85 9.82
C THR A 23 -10.56 10.33 10.45
N ASN A 24 -10.51 9.85 11.70
CA ASN A 24 -11.70 9.38 12.41
C ASN A 24 -12.61 10.55 12.79
N GLN A 25 -12.00 11.67 13.20
CA GLN A 25 -12.75 12.89 13.52
C GLN A 25 -13.42 13.48 12.28
N GLU A 26 -12.72 13.54 11.14
CA GLU A 26 -13.30 13.99 9.87
C GLU A 26 -14.45 13.09 9.39
N LEU A 27 -14.29 11.77 9.53
CA LEU A 27 -15.35 10.79 9.23
C LEU A 27 -16.60 11.04 10.08
N LEU A 28 -16.43 11.23 11.40
CA LEU A 28 -17.53 11.53 12.29
C LEU A 28 -18.18 12.88 11.94
N ALA A 29 -17.39 13.91 11.66
CA ALA A 29 -17.89 15.24 11.32
C ALA A 29 -18.74 15.24 10.04
N ILE A 30 -18.29 14.57 8.97
CA ILE A 30 -19.04 14.43 7.72
C ILE A 30 -20.30 13.59 7.93
N GLY A 31 -20.22 12.53 8.74
CA GLY A 31 -21.37 11.68 9.09
C GLY A 31 -22.46 12.47 9.81
N VAL A 32 -22.10 13.17 10.88
CA VAL A 32 -23.01 14.04 11.65
C VAL A 32 -23.57 15.14 10.77
N THR A 33 -22.76 15.78 9.92
CA THR A 33 -23.20 16.83 9.00
C THR A 33 -24.28 16.33 8.04
N ASN A 34 -24.11 15.13 7.47
CA ASN A 34 -25.10 14.56 6.56
C ASN A 34 -26.37 14.09 7.27
N VAL A 35 -26.26 13.54 8.48
CA VAL A 35 -27.42 13.20 9.31
C VAL A 35 -28.22 14.46 9.63
N MET A 36 -27.58 15.52 10.10
CA MET A 36 -28.22 16.81 10.37
C MET A 36 -28.81 17.43 9.10
N GLY A 37 -28.11 17.36 7.97
CA GLY A 37 -28.59 17.85 6.67
C GLY A 37 -29.84 17.14 6.16
N SER A 38 -30.01 15.86 6.49
CA SER A 38 -31.19 15.09 6.07
C SER A 38 -32.51 15.63 6.62
N PHE A 39 -32.50 16.25 7.81
CA PHE A 39 -33.68 16.85 8.43
C PHE A 39 -34.17 18.11 7.70
N VAL A 40 -33.34 18.72 6.86
CA VAL A 40 -33.65 19.93 6.09
C VAL A 40 -33.65 19.66 4.58
N SER A 41 -33.75 18.40 4.17
CA SER A 41 -33.73 17.98 2.75
C SER A 41 -32.48 18.44 2.00
N ALA A 42 -31.33 18.53 2.67
CA ALA A 42 -30.07 18.89 2.02
C ALA A 42 -29.53 17.75 1.15
N TYR A 43 -28.89 18.11 0.03
CA TYR A 43 -28.08 17.16 -0.73
C TYR A 43 -26.90 16.66 0.11
N PRO A 44 -26.42 15.42 -0.11
CA PRO A 44 -25.24 14.90 0.57
C PRO A 44 -24.05 15.84 0.43
N VAL A 45 -23.52 16.27 1.58
CA VAL A 45 -22.41 17.21 1.67
C VAL A 45 -21.09 16.44 1.65
N THR A 46 -20.16 16.93 0.83
CA THR A 46 -18.80 16.43 0.70
C THR A 46 -17.79 17.58 0.79
N GLY A 47 -16.51 17.23 0.96
CA GLY A 47 -15.42 18.20 0.82
C GLY A 47 -15.38 18.77 -0.59
N SER A 48 -14.95 20.02 -0.73
CA SER A 48 -14.86 20.69 -2.03
C SER A 48 -13.48 21.29 -2.25
N PHE A 49 -12.76 20.77 -3.24
CA PHE A 49 -11.43 21.25 -3.60
C PHE A 49 -11.42 22.76 -3.93
N GLY A 50 -12.32 23.20 -4.81
CA GLY A 50 -12.40 24.62 -5.21
C GLY A 50 -12.72 25.56 -4.05
N ARG A 51 -13.73 25.25 -3.24
CA ARG A 51 -14.10 26.10 -2.09
C ARG A 51 -13.00 26.17 -1.04
N THR A 52 -12.35 25.04 -0.76
CA THR A 52 -11.25 24.97 0.21
C THR A 52 -10.01 25.69 -0.30
N ALA A 53 -9.69 25.59 -1.60
CA ALA A 53 -8.57 26.28 -2.23
C ALA A 53 -8.71 27.81 -2.11
N VAL A 54 -9.88 28.34 -2.47
CA VAL A 54 -10.15 29.79 -2.34
C VAL A 54 -10.11 30.23 -0.88
N ASN A 55 -10.68 29.44 0.04
CA ASN A 55 -10.66 29.74 1.47
C ASN A 55 -9.22 29.73 2.05
N SER A 56 -8.38 28.81 1.60
CA SER A 56 -6.97 28.75 2.00
C SER A 56 -6.15 29.91 1.42
N GLN A 57 -6.40 30.31 0.17
CA GLN A 57 -5.69 31.43 -0.48
C GLN A 57 -6.05 32.79 0.12
N THR A 58 -7.24 32.91 0.71
CA THR A 58 -7.71 34.14 1.38
C THR A 58 -7.18 34.30 2.82
N GLY A 59 -6.37 33.34 3.31
CA GLY A 59 -5.72 33.43 4.61
C GLY A 59 -6.61 33.05 5.79
N VAL A 60 -7.69 32.31 5.58
CA VAL A 60 -8.56 31.85 6.66
C VAL A 60 -7.87 30.73 7.46
N CYS A 61 -7.59 31.00 8.73
CA CYS A 61 -6.87 30.06 9.61
C CYS A 61 -7.78 29.29 10.60
N THR A 62 -9.07 29.61 10.68
CA THR A 62 -9.97 29.02 11.68
C THR A 62 -11.25 28.46 11.05
N PRO A 63 -11.86 27.40 11.65
CA PRO A 63 -13.15 26.88 11.21
C PRO A 63 -14.30 27.91 11.29
N ALA A 64 -14.12 28.99 12.06
CA ALA A 64 -15.09 30.07 12.17
C ALA A 64 -15.38 30.76 10.83
N GLY A 65 -14.46 30.70 9.85
CA GLY A 65 -14.73 31.15 8.47
C GLY A 65 -15.92 30.43 7.82
N GLY A 66 -16.15 29.16 8.18
CA GLY A 66 -17.32 28.39 7.75
C GLY A 66 -18.65 28.96 8.28
N ILE A 67 -18.65 29.54 9.48
CA ILE A 67 -19.83 30.17 10.09
C ILE A 67 -20.14 31.49 9.38
N VAL A 68 -19.12 32.31 9.13
CA VAL A 68 -19.30 33.59 8.42
C VAL A 68 -19.82 33.34 6.99
N THR A 69 -19.22 32.39 6.29
CA THR A 69 -19.67 32.03 4.93
C THR A 69 -21.09 31.46 4.91
N SER A 70 -21.50 30.64 5.89
CA SER A 70 -22.87 30.12 5.94
C SER A 70 -23.90 31.23 6.20
N VAL A 71 -23.62 32.18 7.10
CA VAL A 71 -24.47 33.36 7.34
C VAL A 71 -24.61 34.21 6.08
N ILE A 72 -23.51 34.47 5.38
CA ILE A 72 -23.51 35.24 4.13
C ILE A 72 -24.34 34.52 3.06
N VAL A 73 -24.23 33.19 2.95
CA VAL A 73 -25.03 32.40 2.01
C VAL A 73 -26.52 32.49 2.34
N LEU A 74 -26.91 32.38 3.61
CA LEU A 74 -28.32 32.50 4.04
C LEU A 74 -28.88 33.90 3.74
N LEU A 75 -28.12 34.96 4.04
CA LEU A 75 -28.51 36.34 3.70
C LEU A 75 -28.61 36.55 2.19
N SER A 76 -27.68 35.98 1.43
CA SER A 76 -27.69 36.08 -0.04
C SER A 76 -28.91 35.40 -0.65
N LEU A 77 -29.30 34.24 -0.11
CA LEU A 77 -30.51 33.54 -0.53
C LEU A 77 -31.78 34.34 -0.18
N ALA A 78 -31.81 34.99 0.98
CA ALA A 78 -32.97 35.77 1.41
C ALA A 78 -33.18 37.08 0.64
N PHE A 79 -32.10 37.81 0.31
CA PHE A 79 -32.20 39.17 -0.24
C PHE A 79 -31.63 39.34 -1.65
N LEU A 80 -30.65 38.53 -2.05
CA LEU A 80 -29.87 38.73 -3.30
C LEU A 80 -30.28 37.81 -4.45
N MET A 81 -31.24 36.91 -4.24
CA MET A 81 -31.75 36.01 -5.27
C MET A 81 -32.17 36.71 -6.58
N PRO A 82 -32.83 37.89 -6.56
CA PRO A 82 -33.18 38.62 -7.79
C PRO A 82 -31.95 39.10 -8.58
N ALA A 83 -30.85 39.44 -7.90
CA ALA A 83 -29.63 39.90 -8.55
C ALA A 83 -28.88 38.74 -9.23
N PHE A 84 -28.91 37.54 -8.63
CA PHE A 84 -28.24 36.36 -9.18
C PHE A 84 -28.82 35.87 -10.51
N TYR A 85 -30.07 36.24 -10.84
CA TYR A 85 -30.67 35.93 -12.14
C TYR A 85 -29.86 36.47 -13.33
N TYR A 86 -29.19 37.61 -13.15
CA TYR A 86 -28.43 38.27 -14.22
C TYR A 86 -27.00 37.76 -14.37
N ILE A 87 -26.55 36.81 -13.54
CA ILE A 87 -25.17 36.32 -13.59
C ILE A 87 -24.97 35.46 -14.85
N PRO A 88 -24.05 35.84 -15.76
CA PRO A 88 -23.77 35.04 -16.93
C PRO A 88 -23.08 33.72 -16.55
N LYS A 89 -23.49 32.62 -17.20
CA LYS A 89 -22.85 31.30 -17.03
C LYS A 89 -21.34 31.33 -17.33
N ALA A 90 -20.91 32.20 -18.25
CA ALA A 90 -19.50 32.39 -18.59
C ALA A 90 -18.66 32.88 -17.40
N SER A 91 -19.20 33.79 -16.57
CA SER A 91 -18.50 34.28 -15.38
C SER A 91 -18.34 33.17 -14.34
N LEU A 92 -19.35 32.31 -14.17
CA LEU A 92 -19.27 31.14 -13.29
C LEU A 92 -18.21 30.13 -13.76
N ALA A 93 -18.14 29.86 -15.07
CA ALA A 93 -17.13 29.00 -15.65
C ALA A 93 -15.70 29.55 -15.43
N ALA A 94 -15.51 30.86 -15.61
CA ALA A 94 -14.22 31.51 -15.37
C ALA A 94 -13.75 31.34 -13.91
N VAL A 95 -14.65 31.53 -12.94
CA VAL A 95 -14.33 31.34 -11.51
C VAL A 95 -13.92 29.89 -11.22
N ILE A 96 -14.62 28.90 -11.80
CA ILE A 96 -14.27 27.47 -11.62
C ILE A 96 -12.88 27.17 -12.21
N ILE A 97 -12.59 27.65 -13.43
CA ILE A 97 -11.28 27.46 -14.08
C ILE A 97 -10.16 28.08 -13.23
N CYS A 98 -10.35 29.32 -12.74
CA CYS A 98 -9.38 29.99 -11.89
C CYS A 98 -9.15 29.25 -10.56
N ALA A 99 -10.18 28.66 -9.97
CA ALA A 99 -10.06 27.91 -8.72
C ALA A 99 -9.31 26.56 -8.90
N VAL A 100 -9.49 25.90 -10.04
CA VAL A 100 -8.91 24.57 -10.31
C VAL A 100 -7.53 24.63 -10.95
N ALA A 101 -7.20 25.68 -11.72
CA ALA A 101 -5.91 25.80 -12.41
C ALA A 101 -4.68 25.61 -11.50
N PRO A 102 -4.62 26.19 -10.28
CA PRO A 102 -3.48 25.99 -9.37
C PRO A 102 -3.33 24.55 -8.85
N MET A 103 -4.35 23.71 -9.00
CA MET A 103 -4.34 22.33 -8.51
C MET A 103 -3.60 21.36 -9.42
N VAL A 104 -3.32 21.76 -10.66
CA VAL A 104 -2.66 20.91 -11.65
C VAL A 104 -1.14 20.98 -11.48
N ASP A 105 -0.58 20.03 -10.73
CA ASP A 105 0.88 19.91 -10.55
C ASP A 105 1.50 18.84 -11.48
N HIS A 106 2.06 19.30 -12.59
CA HIS A 106 2.75 18.46 -13.58
C HIS A 106 4.11 17.94 -13.08
N ARG A 107 4.68 18.53 -12.02
CA ARG A 107 5.99 18.11 -11.48
C ARG A 107 5.91 16.74 -10.82
N VAL A 108 4.74 16.38 -10.29
CA VAL A 108 4.48 15.08 -9.67
C VAL A 108 4.76 13.95 -10.65
N VAL A 109 4.26 14.07 -11.89
CA VAL A 109 4.45 13.05 -12.93
C VAL A 109 5.93 12.86 -13.28
N ALA A 110 6.67 13.97 -13.45
CA ALA A 110 8.10 13.92 -13.72
C ALA A 110 8.90 13.29 -12.56
N LYS A 111 8.49 13.57 -11.32
CA LYS A 111 9.12 12.99 -10.11
C LYS A 111 8.84 11.49 -9.99
N MET A 112 7.61 11.05 -10.27
CA MET A 112 7.24 9.63 -10.28
C MET A 112 8.06 8.87 -11.33
N TRP A 113 8.20 9.42 -12.55
CA TRP A 113 9.00 8.80 -13.60
C TRP A 113 10.47 8.58 -13.22
N ARG A 114 11.07 9.52 -12.49
CA ARG A 114 12.47 9.42 -12.02
C ARG A 114 12.63 8.47 -10.81
N THR A 115 11.58 8.26 -10.03
CA THR A 115 11.65 7.49 -8.78
C THR A 115 11.28 6.02 -9.02
N HIS A 116 10.07 5.74 -9.50
CA HIS A 116 9.60 4.38 -9.73
C HIS A 116 8.59 4.33 -10.88
N LYS A 117 9.00 3.74 -12.02
CA LYS A 117 8.21 3.75 -13.25
C LYS A 117 6.89 2.98 -13.14
N LEU A 118 6.81 1.96 -12.27
CA LEU A 118 5.58 1.19 -12.09
C LEU A 118 4.47 2.01 -11.41
N ASP A 119 4.81 3.06 -10.66
CA ASP A 119 3.82 3.93 -10.01
C ASP A 119 3.07 4.80 -11.04
N LEU A 120 3.62 4.92 -12.25
CA LEU A 120 2.96 5.61 -13.35
C LEU A 120 1.78 4.82 -13.93
N LEU A 121 1.76 3.50 -13.75
CA LEU A 121 0.71 2.62 -14.26
C LEU A 121 -0.65 2.92 -13.60
N PRO A 122 -0.80 2.89 -12.26
CA PRO A 122 -2.07 3.26 -11.63
C PRO A 122 -2.44 4.71 -11.89
N PHE A 123 -1.46 5.63 -11.99
CA PHE A 123 -1.72 7.03 -12.35
C PHE A 123 -2.35 7.15 -13.75
N GLY A 124 -1.74 6.52 -14.76
CA GLY A 124 -2.24 6.55 -16.14
C GLY A 124 -3.59 5.87 -16.29
N VAL A 125 -3.80 4.73 -15.64
CA VAL A 125 -5.10 4.02 -15.65
C VAL A 125 -6.19 4.88 -15.00
N THR A 126 -5.92 5.48 -13.84
CA THR A 126 -6.87 6.38 -13.17
C THR A 126 -7.22 7.56 -14.09
N PHE A 127 -6.22 8.20 -14.69
CA PHE A 127 -6.41 9.34 -15.59
C PHE A 127 -7.26 8.99 -16.81
N LEU A 128 -6.99 7.86 -17.48
CA LEU A 128 -7.72 7.44 -18.67
C LEU A 128 -9.17 7.03 -18.35
N LEU A 129 -9.39 6.30 -17.26
CA LEU A 129 -10.73 5.85 -16.89
C LEU A 129 -11.63 6.98 -16.37
N CYS A 130 -11.06 8.06 -15.82
CA CYS A 130 -11.79 9.27 -15.44
C CYS A 130 -12.49 9.97 -16.61
N PHE A 131 -12.08 9.75 -17.87
CA PHE A 131 -12.78 10.31 -19.04
C PHE A 131 -14.18 9.73 -19.23
N TRP A 132 -14.43 8.51 -18.72
CA TRP A 132 -15.76 7.90 -18.76
C TRP A 132 -16.57 8.36 -17.56
N GLU A 133 -16.13 7.97 -16.37
CA GLU A 133 -16.66 8.45 -15.10
C GLU A 133 -15.57 8.43 -14.05
N MET A 134 -15.62 9.38 -13.12
CA MET A 134 -14.69 9.43 -11.99
C MET A 134 -14.72 8.14 -11.15
N GLN A 135 -15.86 7.45 -11.07
CA GLN A 135 -16.00 6.23 -10.28
C GLN A 135 -15.13 5.09 -10.84
N TYR A 136 -15.14 4.90 -12.16
CA TYR A 136 -14.29 3.91 -12.83
C TYR A 136 -12.81 4.26 -12.72
N GLY A 137 -12.47 5.55 -12.79
CA GLY A 137 -11.11 6.05 -12.52
C GLY A 137 -10.56 5.56 -11.19
N ILE A 138 -11.30 5.81 -10.12
CA ILE A 138 -10.89 5.43 -8.76
C ILE A 138 -10.81 3.90 -8.63
N MET A 139 -11.81 3.17 -9.12
CA MET A 139 -11.83 1.71 -9.02
C MET A 139 -10.68 1.06 -9.78
N GLY A 140 -10.39 1.53 -11.01
CA GLY A 140 -9.28 1.04 -11.81
C GLY A 140 -7.92 1.34 -11.17
N GLY A 141 -7.72 2.57 -10.68
CA GLY A 141 -6.51 2.96 -9.97
C GLY A 141 -6.22 2.09 -8.75
N VAL A 142 -7.22 1.91 -7.88
CA VAL A 142 -7.10 1.08 -6.66
C VAL A 142 -6.84 -0.39 -7.02
N THR A 143 -7.53 -0.91 -8.03
CA THR A 143 -7.35 -2.31 -8.48
C THR A 143 -5.94 -2.54 -8.99
N VAL A 144 -5.42 -1.64 -9.82
CA VAL A 144 -4.05 -1.72 -10.36
C VAL A 144 -3.01 -1.57 -9.27
N SER A 145 -3.16 -0.58 -8.38
CA SER A 145 -2.25 -0.42 -7.24
C SER A 145 -2.26 -1.65 -6.33
N GLY A 146 -3.43 -2.22 -6.06
CA GLY A 146 -3.58 -3.46 -5.31
C GLY A 146 -2.91 -4.64 -6.00
N ALA A 147 -3.09 -4.80 -7.31
CA ALA A 147 -2.47 -5.86 -8.10
C ALA A 147 -0.93 -5.75 -8.10
N LEU A 148 -0.37 -4.54 -8.23
CA LEU A 148 1.07 -4.32 -8.16
C LEU A 148 1.64 -4.64 -6.77
N LEU A 149 0.91 -4.26 -5.71
CA LEU A 149 1.30 -4.58 -4.34
C LEU A 149 1.25 -6.08 -4.08
N LEU A 150 0.18 -6.76 -4.51
CA LEU A 150 0.05 -8.22 -4.42
C LEU A 150 1.13 -8.95 -5.21
N TYR A 151 1.46 -8.47 -6.41
CA TYR A 151 2.54 -9.03 -7.22
C TYR A 151 3.90 -8.90 -6.51
N GLY A 152 4.16 -7.75 -5.89
CA GLY A 152 5.37 -7.53 -5.09
C GLY A 152 5.45 -8.45 -3.87
N MET A 153 4.32 -8.71 -3.20
CA MET A 153 4.27 -9.67 -2.08
C MET A 153 4.38 -11.13 -2.54
N ALA A 154 3.84 -11.48 -3.71
CA ALA A 154 3.87 -12.83 -4.25
C ALA A 154 5.24 -13.25 -4.80
N ARG A 155 6.09 -12.29 -5.19
CA ARG A 155 7.43 -12.54 -5.71
C ARG A 155 8.48 -11.75 -4.92
N PRO A 156 8.74 -12.14 -3.66
CA PRO A 156 9.81 -11.54 -2.87
C PRO A 156 11.15 -11.72 -3.57
N LYS A 157 12.05 -10.76 -3.43
CA LYS A 157 13.41 -10.88 -3.99
C LYS A 157 14.19 -11.89 -3.15
N VAL A 158 14.63 -12.96 -3.78
CA VAL A 158 15.53 -13.96 -3.19
C VAL A 158 16.90 -13.76 -3.82
N LYS A 159 17.91 -13.46 -3.00
CA LYS A 159 19.30 -13.52 -3.48
C LYS A 159 19.82 -14.91 -3.24
N VAL A 160 20.49 -15.45 -4.25
CA VAL A 160 21.04 -16.80 -4.19
C VAL A 160 22.55 -16.69 -4.31
N SER A 161 23.28 -17.31 -3.39
CA SER A 161 24.74 -17.36 -3.37
C SER A 161 25.18 -18.81 -3.21
N ASP A 162 26.16 -19.22 -4.00
CA ASP A 162 26.68 -20.58 -4.03
C ASP A 162 28.11 -20.56 -3.48
N ASP A 163 28.28 -21.06 -2.25
CA ASP A 163 29.57 -21.10 -1.55
C ASP A 163 29.87 -22.56 -1.12
N GLY A 164 29.57 -23.51 -2.02
CA GLY A 164 29.61 -24.96 -1.78
C GLY A 164 28.29 -25.52 -1.23
N VAL A 165 27.49 -24.67 -0.56
CA VAL A 165 26.09 -24.92 -0.16
C VAL A 165 25.25 -23.76 -0.70
N LEU A 166 24.02 -24.04 -1.12
CA LEU A 166 23.15 -23.04 -1.70
C LEU A 166 22.54 -22.16 -0.59
N VAL A 167 22.95 -20.89 -0.52
CA VAL A 167 22.41 -19.92 0.45
C VAL A 167 21.36 -19.06 -0.24
N MET A 168 20.14 -19.07 0.29
CA MET A 168 19.03 -18.25 -0.18
C MET A 168 18.69 -17.17 0.85
N GLU A 169 19.01 -15.92 0.54
CA GLU A 169 18.67 -14.75 1.38
C GLU A 169 17.29 -14.22 1.03
N LEU A 170 16.37 -14.31 1.99
CA LEU A 170 15.04 -13.72 1.90
C LEU A 170 15.09 -12.26 2.31
N SER A 171 14.66 -11.37 1.42
CA SER A 171 14.69 -9.92 1.66
C SER A 171 13.43 -9.35 2.33
N SER A 172 12.37 -10.14 2.51
CA SER A 172 11.10 -9.68 3.08
C SER A 172 10.36 -10.79 3.82
N GLY A 173 9.31 -10.40 4.56
CA GLY A 173 8.35 -11.34 5.13
C GLY A 173 7.74 -12.27 4.08
N LEU A 174 7.42 -13.49 4.50
CA LEU A 174 6.78 -14.51 3.69
C LEU A 174 5.30 -14.57 4.04
N SER A 175 4.45 -14.33 3.06
CA SER A 175 3.00 -14.48 3.21
C SER A 175 2.49 -15.47 2.18
N PHE A 176 1.24 -15.90 2.33
CA PHE A 176 0.56 -16.85 1.47
C PHE A 176 0.84 -16.67 -0.03
N PRO A 177 0.78 -15.45 -0.61
CA PRO A 177 1.06 -15.27 -2.03
C PRO A 177 2.48 -15.68 -2.46
N ALA A 178 3.45 -15.67 -1.54
CA ALA A 178 4.85 -16.00 -1.80
C ALA A 178 5.17 -17.49 -1.61
N ALA A 179 4.30 -18.26 -0.95
CA ALA A 179 4.60 -19.63 -0.53
C ALA A 179 4.96 -20.54 -1.73
N GLU A 180 4.11 -20.52 -2.76
CA GLU A 180 4.31 -21.28 -3.99
C GLU A 180 5.58 -20.84 -4.75
N TYR A 181 5.83 -19.53 -4.82
CA TYR A 181 7.00 -18.99 -5.51
C TYR A 181 8.30 -19.42 -4.83
N LEU A 182 8.33 -19.40 -3.49
CA LEU A 182 9.46 -19.87 -2.71
C LEU A 182 9.71 -21.36 -2.95
N SER A 183 8.66 -22.18 -2.85
CA SER A 183 8.73 -23.62 -3.09
C SER A 183 9.26 -23.94 -4.49
N HIS A 184 8.75 -23.25 -5.51
CA HIS A 184 9.22 -23.38 -6.88
C HIS A 184 10.71 -23.01 -7.03
N ILE A 185 11.18 -21.91 -6.45
CA ILE A 185 12.60 -21.51 -6.54
C ILE A 185 13.49 -22.56 -5.89
N ILE A 186 13.16 -22.99 -4.68
CA ILE A 186 13.93 -23.99 -3.94
C ILE A 186 13.96 -25.30 -4.74
N HIS A 187 12.81 -25.74 -5.26
CA HIS A 187 12.74 -26.97 -6.04
C HIS A 187 13.57 -26.89 -7.33
N THR A 188 13.45 -25.81 -8.10
CA THR A 188 14.20 -25.66 -9.36
C THR A 188 15.70 -25.49 -9.16
N GLN A 189 16.13 -24.77 -8.11
CA GLN A 189 17.56 -24.46 -7.91
C GLN A 189 18.30 -25.45 -7.01
N ALA A 190 17.62 -26.19 -6.14
CA ALA A 190 18.26 -27.14 -5.24
C ALA A 190 17.98 -28.60 -5.59
N LEU A 191 16.71 -28.94 -5.88
CA LEU A 191 16.27 -30.33 -6.04
C LEU A 191 16.31 -30.84 -7.49
N GLN A 192 16.30 -29.94 -8.48
CA GLN A 192 16.41 -30.31 -9.90
C GLN A 192 17.85 -30.29 -10.45
N GLU A 193 18.82 -29.73 -9.71
CA GLU A 193 20.23 -29.87 -10.06
C GLU A 193 20.75 -31.28 -9.73
N PHE A 194 21.67 -31.79 -10.54
CA PHE A 194 22.36 -33.06 -10.30
C PHE A 194 23.85 -32.78 -9.99
N PRO A 195 24.36 -33.10 -8.79
CA PRO A 195 23.64 -33.68 -7.64
C PRO A 195 22.74 -32.67 -6.90
N PRO A 196 21.66 -33.13 -6.24
CA PRO A 196 20.83 -32.25 -5.42
C PRO A 196 21.66 -31.69 -4.27
N ARG A 197 21.46 -30.40 -3.95
CA ARG A 197 22.27 -29.67 -2.97
C ARG A 197 21.47 -29.32 -1.72
N SER A 198 22.15 -29.30 -0.57
CA SER A 198 21.59 -28.72 0.64
C SER A 198 21.39 -27.21 0.49
N VAL A 199 20.39 -26.69 1.20
CA VAL A 199 20.00 -25.27 1.17
C VAL A 199 20.03 -24.68 2.57
N VAL A 200 20.67 -23.52 2.70
CA VAL A 200 20.58 -22.65 3.87
C VAL A 200 19.67 -21.49 3.53
N LEU A 201 18.56 -21.37 4.25
CA LEU A 201 17.56 -20.34 4.03
C LEU A 201 17.74 -19.24 5.09
N ASP A 202 18.32 -18.12 4.68
CA ASP A 202 18.54 -16.98 5.56
C ASP A 202 17.25 -16.17 5.73
N CYS A 203 16.74 -16.20 6.97
CA CYS A 203 15.50 -15.60 7.40
C CYS A 203 15.69 -14.29 8.17
N HIS A 204 16.88 -13.68 8.18
CA HIS A 204 17.17 -12.50 9.00
C HIS A 204 16.19 -11.33 8.79
N HIS A 205 15.75 -11.12 7.54
CA HIS A 205 14.81 -10.07 7.16
C HIS A 205 13.34 -10.54 7.10
N VAL A 206 13.06 -11.80 7.44
CA VAL A 206 11.70 -12.32 7.50
C VAL A 206 11.10 -11.85 8.82
N SER A 207 10.05 -11.04 8.76
CA SER A 207 9.38 -10.49 9.95
C SER A 207 8.05 -11.15 10.27
N ILE A 208 7.40 -11.73 9.25
CA ILE A 208 6.07 -12.33 9.31
C ILE A 208 6.10 -13.61 8.48
N ILE A 209 5.47 -14.65 9.02
CA ILE A 209 5.13 -15.91 8.35
C ILE A 209 3.69 -16.25 8.71
N ASP A 210 2.90 -16.71 7.75
CA ASP A 210 1.54 -17.22 7.98
C ASP A 210 1.47 -18.75 7.94
N TYR A 211 0.30 -19.29 8.33
CA TYR A 211 0.09 -20.73 8.42
C TYR A 211 0.32 -21.46 7.08
N THR A 212 -0.05 -20.84 5.95
CA THR A 212 0.12 -21.48 4.64
C THR A 212 1.59 -21.63 4.27
N VAL A 213 2.41 -20.59 4.54
CA VAL A 213 3.86 -20.70 4.36
C VAL A 213 4.46 -21.76 5.27
N ILE A 214 4.02 -21.86 6.53
CA ILE A 214 4.50 -22.91 7.46
C ILE A 214 4.20 -24.31 6.91
N ASN A 215 2.99 -24.52 6.36
CA ASN A 215 2.63 -25.81 5.79
C ASN A 215 3.47 -26.13 4.55
N GLU A 216 3.71 -25.14 3.68
CA GLU A 216 4.61 -25.34 2.53
C GLU A 216 6.06 -25.64 2.94
N LEU A 217 6.58 -24.97 3.98
CA LEU A 217 7.92 -25.27 4.51
C LEU A 217 8.00 -26.70 5.09
N ARG A 218 6.91 -27.20 5.69
CA ARG A 218 6.81 -28.59 6.16
C ARG A 218 6.89 -29.57 4.99
N ASP A 219 6.13 -29.30 3.94
CA ASP A 219 6.08 -30.15 2.75
C ASP A 219 7.45 -30.14 2.04
N LEU A 220 8.09 -28.97 1.91
CA LEU A 220 9.46 -28.84 1.40
C LEU A 220 10.49 -29.62 2.24
N GLN A 221 10.47 -29.51 3.57
CA GLN A 221 11.36 -30.31 4.42
C GLN A 221 11.24 -31.80 4.17
N SER A 222 9.99 -32.29 3.99
CA SER A 222 9.75 -33.69 3.72
C SER A 222 10.38 -34.13 2.38
N GLN A 223 10.34 -33.27 1.36
CA GLN A 223 10.94 -33.52 0.05
C GLN A 223 12.47 -33.54 0.10
N PHE A 224 13.09 -32.59 0.80
CA PHE A 224 14.55 -32.55 0.99
C PHE A 224 15.05 -33.84 1.65
N ARG A 225 14.35 -34.32 2.68
CA ARG A 225 14.68 -35.57 3.36
C ARG A 225 14.57 -36.79 2.44
N LEU A 226 13.57 -36.85 1.56
CA LEU A 226 13.43 -37.94 0.59
C LEU A 226 14.60 -38.00 -0.39
N GLN A 227 15.16 -36.84 -0.76
CA GLN A 227 16.34 -36.74 -1.62
C GLN A 227 17.69 -36.81 -0.87
N LYS A 228 17.67 -37.04 0.45
CA LYS A 228 18.85 -37.09 1.34
C LYS A 228 19.68 -35.80 1.37
N VAL A 229 19.06 -34.66 1.08
CA VAL A 229 19.66 -33.33 1.20
C VAL A 229 19.06 -32.57 2.39
N GLN A 230 19.75 -31.54 2.87
CA GLN A 230 19.35 -30.82 4.09
C GLN A 230 18.76 -29.44 3.75
N LEU A 231 17.76 -29.02 4.53
CA LEU A 231 17.20 -27.67 4.51
C LEU A 231 17.35 -27.07 5.91
N THR A 232 18.25 -26.08 6.02
CA THR A 232 18.61 -25.43 7.28
C THR A 232 18.13 -23.99 7.28
N PHE A 233 17.47 -23.55 8.36
CA PHE A 233 17.03 -22.16 8.50
C PHE A 233 18.04 -21.35 9.32
N SER A 234 18.42 -20.16 8.89
CA SER A 234 19.33 -19.29 9.66
C SER A 234 18.71 -17.93 9.96
N GLY A 235 19.14 -17.28 11.05
CA GLY A 235 18.75 -15.91 11.36
C GLY A 235 17.27 -15.71 11.71
N LEU A 236 16.60 -16.72 12.28
CA LEU A 236 15.18 -16.64 12.60
C LEU A 236 14.87 -15.66 13.74
N GLN A 237 13.91 -14.75 13.52
CA GLN A 237 13.39 -13.92 14.60
C GLN A 237 12.63 -14.75 15.66
N PRO A 238 12.63 -14.35 16.94
CA PRO A 238 12.01 -15.13 18.02
C PRO A 238 10.50 -15.40 17.85
N SER A 239 9.77 -14.46 17.22
CA SER A 239 8.35 -14.62 16.88
C SER A 239 8.13 -15.74 15.88
N ILE A 240 9.00 -15.83 14.86
CA ILE A 240 8.95 -16.83 13.81
C ILE A 240 9.40 -18.19 14.34
N LEU A 241 10.49 -18.22 15.12
CA LEU A 241 10.97 -19.45 15.73
C LEU A 241 9.87 -20.12 16.58
N LYS A 242 9.13 -19.35 17.39
CA LYS A 242 7.98 -19.87 18.15
C LYS A 242 6.89 -20.46 17.24
N ALA A 243 6.59 -19.81 16.12
CA ALA A 243 5.59 -20.29 15.17
C ALA A 243 6.02 -21.60 14.49
N LEU A 244 7.29 -21.70 14.07
CA LEU A 244 7.85 -22.89 13.44
C LEU A 244 7.97 -24.07 14.42
N LEU A 245 8.38 -23.81 15.67
CA LEU A 245 8.43 -24.83 16.72
C LEU A 245 7.03 -25.34 17.08
N ALA A 246 6.03 -24.46 17.13
CA ALA A 246 4.64 -24.85 17.37
C ALA A 246 4.07 -25.71 16.22
N ALA A 247 4.65 -25.62 15.03
CA ALA A 247 4.23 -26.38 13.86
C ALA A 247 4.85 -27.79 13.78
N ASP A 248 5.69 -28.20 14.73
CA ASP A 248 6.28 -29.54 14.80
C ASP A 248 6.88 -30.03 13.46
N LEU A 249 7.81 -29.23 12.94
CA LEU A 249 8.53 -29.52 11.70
C LEU A 249 9.53 -30.67 11.92
N ASN A 250 9.22 -31.84 11.38
CA ASN A 250 10.06 -33.04 11.50
C ASN A 250 11.42 -32.87 10.80
N GLY A 251 12.50 -32.74 11.58
CA GLY A 251 13.85 -32.53 11.05
C GLY A 251 14.23 -31.05 10.93
N PHE A 252 13.51 -30.17 11.62
CA PHE A 252 13.83 -28.75 11.73
C PHE A 252 15.22 -28.50 12.33
N ARG A 253 16.08 -27.92 11.51
CA ARG A 253 17.39 -27.40 11.91
C ARG A 253 17.39 -25.90 11.75
N PHE A 254 17.82 -25.22 12.80
CA PHE A 254 18.03 -23.78 12.77
C PHE A 254 19.40 -23.41 13.33
N THR A 255 19.97 -22.33 12.82
CA THR A 255 21.21 -21.72 13.33
C THR A 255 21.00 -20.23 13.56
N ASP A 256 21.82 -19.63 14.41
CA ASP A 256 21.72 -18.20 14.69
C ASP A 256 22.32 -17.37 13.55
N SER A 257 23.34 -17.90 12.86
CA SER A 257 23.99 -17.25 11.71
C SER A 257 24.15 -18.16 10.49
N VAL A 258 24.33 -17.54 9.31
CA VAL A 258 24.63 -18.23 8.04
C VAL A 258 26.01 -18.90 8.09
N GLU A 259 27.00 -18.27 8.73
CA GLU A 259 28.36 -18.80 8.85
C GLU A 259 28.39 -20.11 9.66
N GLU A 260 27.63 -20.18 10.76
CA GLU A 260 27.45 -21.42 11.54
C GLU A 260 26.73 -22.51 10.75
N ALA A 261 25.77 -22.15 9.90
CA ALA A 261 25.09 -23.10 9.02
C ALA A 261 26.06 -23.71 8.00
N LEU A 262 26.90 -22.89 7.38
CA LEU A 262 27.91 -23.34 6.41
C LEU A 262 28.99 -24.22 7.07
N GLN A 263 29.39 -23.92 8.31
CA GLN A 263 30.31 -24.77 9.07
C GLN A 263 29.68 -26.13 9.42
N THR A 264 28.40 -26.14 9.81
CA THR A 264 27.69 -27.38 10.15
C THR A 264 27.48 -28.28 8.92
N GLU A 265 27.18 -27.69 7.76
CA GLU A 265 27.04 -28.40 6.48
C GLU A 265 28.38 -28.94 5.96
N SER A 266 29.45 -28.15 6.01
CA SER A 266 30.79 -28.57 5.56
C SER A 266 31.40 -29.68 6.42
N VAL A 267 31.11 -29.71 7.73
CA VAL A 267 31.50 -30.82 8.61
C VAL A 267 30.76 -32.11 8.26
N ASN A 268 29.47 -32.03 7.90
CA ASN A 268 28.70 -33.21 7.48
C ASN A 268 29.18 -33.78 6.13
N LEU A 269 29.53 -32.91 5.17
CA LEU A 269 30.07 -33.31 3.87
C LEU A 269 31.45 -33.99 3.93
N LEU A 270 32.21 -33.77 5.02
CA LEU A 270 33.52 -34.40 5.25
C LEU A 270 33.43 -35.73 6.04
N SER A 271 32.25 -36.06 6.58
CA SER A 271 32.02 -37.26 7.40
C SER A 271 31.27 -38.40 6.69
N ASP A 272 30.80 -38.18 5.47
CA ASP A 272 30.24 -39.18 4.53
C ASP A 272 31.27 -39.59 3.47
#